data_AF-A0A011UCF7-F1
#
_entry.id   AF-A0A011UCF7-F1
#
_cell.length_a   1.000
_cell.length_b   1.000
_cell.length_c   1.000
_cell.angle_alpha   90.00
_cell.angle_beta   90.00
_cell.angle_gamma   90.00
#
_symmetry.space_group_name_H-M   'P 1'
#
loop_
_entity.id
_entity.type
_entity.pdbx_description
1 polymer ?
#
loop_
_entity_poly.entity_id
_entity_poly.type
_entity_poly.pdbx_seq_one_letter_code
_entity_poly.pdbx_strand_id
1 'polypeptide(L)'
;MPHIAKIFQPGNSQAVRLPKGFHVDVDEVEISGEGDAGILHPRRNTGRRWSSLRVAIERGFSPDFLADGRKQPTEQDRPDLDRWFE
;
A
#
# COMPACT_ATOMS: atom_id res chain seq x y z
N MET A 1 13.28 22.12 -11.27
CA MET A 1 14.53 21.45 -11.71
C MET A 1 14.58 20.08 -11.06
N PRO A 2 15.03 19.03 -11.75
CA PRO A 2 15.18 17.70 -11.13
C PRO A 2 16.21 17.76 -10.01
N HIS A 3 15.92 17.12 -8.88
CA HIS A 3 16.88 16.94 -7.79
C HIS A 3 17.73 15.70 -8.08
N ILE A 4 19.04 15.87 -8.16
CA ILE A 4 19.99 14.78 -8.40
C ILE A 4 20.61 14.39 -7.06
N ALA A 5 20.55 13.09 -6.73
CA ALA A 5 21.16 12.53 -5.54
C ALA A 5 22.40 11.70 -5.90
N LYS A 6 23.38 11.65 -5.01
CA LYS A 6 24.59 10.87 -5.22
C LYS A 6 24.38 9.42 -4.77
N ILE A 7 24.73 8.48 -5.65
CA ILE A 7 24.86 7.07 -5.30
C ILE A 7 26.26 6.81 -4.74
N PHE A 8 26.35 6.01 -3.68
CA PHE A 8 27.60 5.57 -3.08
C PHE A 8 27.46 4.16 -2.51
N GLN A 9 28.57 3.54 -2.11
CA GLN A 9 28.59 2.17 -1.58
C GLN A 9 29.24 2.12 -0.19
N PRO A 10 28.47 2.26 0.89
CA PRO A 10 28.97 2.00 2.23
C PRO A 10 29.10 0.48 2.45
N GLY A 11 30.33 -0.01 2.58
CA GLY A 11 30.61 -1.44 2.73
C GLY A 11 30.14 -2.24 1.50
N ASN A 12 29.36 -3.30 1.72
CA ASN A 12 28.81 -4.15 0.66
C ASN A 12 27.41 -3.72 0.17
N SER A 13 26.93 -2.56 0.61
CA SER A 13 25.60 -2.05 0.28
C SER A 13 25.69 -0.89 -0.72
N GLN A 14 24.60 -0.63 -1.44
CA GLN A 14 24.43 0.61 -2.22
C GLN A 14 23.50 1.55 -1.46
N ALA A 15 23.81 2.84 -1.47
CA ALA A 15 23.06 3.86 -0.78
C ALA A 15 22.88 5.12 -1.63
N VAL A 16 21.78 5.84 -1.39
CA VAL A 16 21.46 7.13 -2.00
C VAL A 16 21.61 8.21 -0.94
N ARG A 17 22.40 9.25 -1.20
CA ARG A 17 22.50 10.40 -0.31
C ARG A 17 21.32 11.34 -0.56
N LEU A 18 20.31 11.29 0.31
CA LEU A 18 19.14 12.16 0.21
C LEU A 18 19.53 13.64 0.39
N PRO A 19 19.10 14.55 -0.50
CA PRO A 19 19.24 15.98 -0.27
C PRO A 19 18.37 16.44 0.91
N LYS A 20 18.73 17.56 1.55
CA LYS A 20 18.06 18.09 2.76
C LYS A 20 16.53 18.19 2.63
N GLY A 21 16.01 18.58 1.46
CA GLY A 21 14.56 18.71 1.23
C GLY A 21 13.79 17.38 1.14
N PHE A 22 14.50 16.25 1.07
CA PHE A 22 13.94 14.90 0.93
C PHE A 22 14.22 14.03 2.17
N HIS A 23 14.76 14.60 3.24
CA HIS A 23 14.92 13.85 4.49
C HIS A 23 13.55 13.44 5.03
N VAL A 24 13.46 12.21 5.52
CA VAL A 24 12.27 11.67 6.17
C VAL A 24 12.49 11.61 7.68
N ASP A 25 11.44 11.87 8.46
CA ASP A 25 11.47 11.86 9.93
C ASP A 25 11.07 10.47 10.47
N VAL A 26 11.71 9.43 9.94
CA VAL A 26 11.52 8.03 10.35
C VAL A 26 12.84 7.28 10.20
N ASP A 27 13.04 6.25 11.03
CA ASP A 27 14.25 5.43 11.00
C ASP A 27 14.26 4.42 9.84
N GLU A 28 13.08 4.06 9.31
CA GLU A 28 12.92 3.03 8.30
C GLU A 28 11.94 3.46 7.19
N VAL A 29 12.19 2.96 5.98
CA VAL A 29 11.32 3.12 4.81
C VAL A 29 11.05 1.77 4.16
N GLU A 30 9.84 1.59 3.65
CA GLU A 30 9.49 0.50 2.73
C GLU A 30 9.81 0.95 1.30
N ILE A 31 10.26 0.02 0.46
CA ILE A 31 10.65 0.29 -0.92
C ILE A 31 9.74 -0.50 -1.86
N SER A 32 9.08 0.19 -2.78
CA SER A 32 8.31 -0.44 -3.87
C SER A 32 8.92 -0.09 -5.23
N GLY A 33 8.95 -1.04 -6.16
CA GLY A 33 9.40 -0.81 -7.54
C GLY A 33 8.23 -0.58 -8.50
N GLU A 34 8.36 0.43 -9.36
CA GLU A 34 7.43 0.70 -10.47
C GLU A 34 8.25 1.02 -11.73
N GLY A 35 8.39 0.03 -12.62
CA GLY A 35 9.27 0.16 -13.78
C GLY A 35 10.73 0.37 -13.39
N ASP A 36 11.32 1.49 -13.80
CA ASP A 36 12.66 1.93 -13.43
C ASP A 36 12.70 2.79 -12.15
N ALA A 37 11.55 3.07 -11.54
CA ALA A 37 11.43 3.88 -10.33
C ALA A 37 11.43 3.02 -9.06
N GLY A 38 12.25 3.43 -8.08
CA GLY A 38 12.15 3.00 -6.69
C GLY A 38 11.44 4.06 -5.86
N ILE A 39 10.30 3.70 -5.25
CA ILE A 39 9.49 4.59 -4.43
C ILE A 39 9.70 4.25 -2.95
N LEU A 40 10.10 5.25 -2.16
CA LEU A 40 10.33 5.12 -0.72
C LEU A 40 9.10 5.59 0.05
N HIS A 41 8.52 4.70 0.86
CA HIS A 41 7.41 5.00 1.74
C HIS A 41 7.88 4.98 3.19
N PRO A 42 7.67 6.04 4.00
CA PRO A 42 8.00 6.01 5.41
C PRO A 42 7.35 4.82 6.11
N ARG A 43 8.16 3.95 6.73
CA ARG A 43 7.65 2.77 7.44
C ARG A 43 7.06 3.23 8.76
N ARG A 44 5.77 3.53 8.75
CA ARG A 44 5.04 3.89 9.97
C ARG A 44 4.91 2.64 10.81
N ASN A 45 5.40 2.71 12.05
CA ASN A 45 5.35 1.65 13.04
C ASN A 45 4.01 0.88 12.96
N THR A 46 4.08 -0.45 13.01
CA THR A 46 3.04 -1.43 12.61
C THR A 46 1.65 -1.22 13.23
N GLY A 47 1.51 -0.38 14.25
CA GLY A 47 0.22 0.11 14.76
C GLY A 47 -0.59 0.97 13.77
N ARG A 48 0.01 1.45 12.66
CA ARG A 48 -0.66 2.25 11.62
C ARG A 48 -0.96 1.51 10.30
N ARG A 49 -0.90 0.17 10.27
CA ARG A 49 -1.46 -0.59 9.13
C ARG A 49 -2.89 -0.13 8.86
N TRP A 50 -3.25 0.02 7.59
CA TRP A 50 -4.56 0.51 7.15
C TRP A 50 -4.90 1.95 7.59
N SER A 51 -3.93 2.75 8.03
CA SER A 51 -4.20 4.15 8.42
C SER A 51 -4.82 4.98 7.29
N SER A 52 -4.33 4.84 6.06
CA SER A 52 -4.94 5.48 4.89
C SER A 52 -6.38 5.00 4.64
N LEU A 53 -6.65 3.71 4.85
CA LEU A 53 -8.00 3.16 4.75
C LEU A 53 -8.91 3.71 5.86
N ARG A 54 -8.42 3.81 7.10
CA ARG A 54 -9.18 4.40 8.21
C ARG A 54 -9.53 5.87 7.93
N VAL A 55 -8.57 6.66 7.46
CA VAL A 55 -8.80 8.05 7.06
C VAL A 55 -9.82 8.13 5.92
N ALA A 56 -9.78 7.21 4.94
CA ALA A 56 -10.76 7.15 3.87
C ALA A 56 -12.18 6.82 4.39
N ILE A 57 -12.30 5.88 5.32
CA ILE A 57 -13.57 5.52 5.98
C ILE A 57 -14.11 6.70 6.81
N GLU A 58 -13.25 7.39 7.56
CA GLU A 58 -13.62 8.56 8.38
C GLU A 58 -14.11 9.75 7.55
N ARG A 59 -13.54 9.95 6.34
CA ARG A 59 -14.05 10.93 5.37
C ARG A 59 -15.46 10.62 4.89
N GLY A 60 -15.90 9.37 5.07
CA GLY A 60 -17.22 8.90 4.70
C GLY A 60 -17.34 8.56 3.22
N PHE A 61 -18.52 8.06 2.87
CA PHE A 61 -18.90 7.70 1.52
C PHE A 61 -19.91 8.72 0.96
N SER A 62 -20.13 8.70 -0.35
CA SER A 62 -21.20 9.49 -0.96
C SER A 62 -22.57 9.03 -0.43
N PRO A 63 -23.61 9.90 -0.45
CA PRO A 63 -24.93 9.56 0.10
C PRO A 63 -25.61 8.35 -0.57
N ASP A 64 -25.23 8.04 -1.80
CA ASP A 64 -25.75 6.94 -2.61
C ASP A 64 -24.97 5.63 -2.45
N PHE A 65 -23.84 5.65 -1.73
CA PHE A 65 -23.02 4.47 -1.51
C PHE A 65 -23.80 3.39 -0.75
N LEU A 66 -24.11 2.29 -1.44
CA LEU A 66 -24.92 1.17 -0.91
C LEU A 66 -26.30 1.60 -0.40
N ALA A 67 -26.92 2.64 -0.96
CA ALA A 67 -28.24 3.11 -0.55
C ALA A 67 -29.33 2.01 -0.63
N ASP A 68 -29.25 1.13 -1.63
CA ASP A 68 -30.14 -0.02 -1.81
C ASP A 68 -29.62 -1.31 -1.13
N GLY A 69 -28.57 -1.20 -0.33
CA GLY A 69 -27.87 -2.32 0.28
C GLY A 69 -27.09 -3.18 -0.74
N ARG A 70 -26.60 -4.33 -0.26
CA ARG A 70 -25.88 -5.29 -1.09
C ARG A 70 -26.87 -6.19 -1.83
N LYS A 71 -26.82 -6.17 -3.17
CA LYS A 71 -27.59 -7.08 -4.04
C LYS A 71 -26.96 -8.48 -4.07
N GLN A 72 -26.91 -9.13 -2.91
CA GLN A 72 -26.33 -10.46 -2.78
C GLN A 72 -27.34 -11.51 -3.29
N PRO A 73 -27.00 -12.35 -4.28
CA PRO A 73 -27.86 -13.45 -4.70
C PRO A 73 -27.91 -14.53 -3.61
N THR A 74 -28.90 -15.41 -3.70
CA THR A 74 -28.91 -16.64 -2.91
C THR A 74 -27.69 -17.49 -3.26
N GLU A 75 -27.23 -18.26 -2.29
CA GLU A 75 -26.19 -19.25 -2.53
C GLU A 75 -26.61 -20.21 -3.65
N GLN A 76 -25.66 -20.57 -4.50
CA GLN A 76 -25.93 -21.47 -5.61
C GLN A 76 -25.84 -22.90 -5.12
N ASP A 77 -26.88 -23.69 -5.40
CA ASP A 77 -26.84 -25.14 -5.24
C ASP A 77 -26.03 -25.78 -6.37
N ARG A 78 -24.95 -26.49 -6.03
CA ARG A 78 -24.02 -27.16 -6.95
C ARG A 78 -23.60 -28.55 -6.43
N PRO A 79 -24.55 -29.50 -6.30
CA PRO A 79 -24.28 -30.82 -5.74
C PRO A 79 -23.31 -31.63 -6.61
N ASP A 80 -23.14 -31.25 -7.88
CA ASP A 80 -22.17 -31.84 -8.80
C ASP A 80 -20.72 -31.43 -8.54
N LEU A 81 -20.45 -30.45 -7.67
CA LEU A 81 -19.10 -30.11 -7.25
C LEU A 81 -18.64 -30.93 -6.04
N ASP A 82 -19.55 -31.49 -5.25
CA ASP A 82 -19.21 -32.28 -4.07
C ASP A 82 -18.28 -33.45 -4.40
N ARG A 83 -18.49 -34.09 -5.57
CA ARG A 83 -17.63 -35.18 -6.10
C ARG A 83 -16.18 -34.80 -6.38
N TRP A 84 -15.83 -33.50 -6.39
CA TRP A 84 -14.46 -33.01 -6.67
C TRP A 84 -13.67 -32.70 -5.40
N PHE A 85 -14.33 -32.74 -4.23
CA PHE A 85 -13.74 -32.45 -2.93
C PHE A 85 -13.71 -33.68 -2.00
N GLU A 86 -13.91 -34.88 -2.57
CA GLU A 86 -13.62 -36.17 -1.91
C GLU A 86 -12.11 -36.47 -1.86
#